data_AF-A0A545U6U3-F1
#
_entry.id   AF-A0A545U6U3-F1
#
_cell.length_a   1.000
_cell.length_b   1.000
_cell.length_c   1.000
_cell.angle_alpha   90.00
_cell.angle_beta   90.00
_cell.angle_gamma   90.00
#
_symmetry.space_group_name_H-M   'P 1'
#
loop_
_entity.id
_entity.type
_entity.pdbx_description
1 polymer ?
#
loop_
_entity_poly.entity_id
_entity_poly.type
_entity_poly.pdbx_seq_one_letter_code
_entity_poly.pdbx_strand_id
1 'polypeptide(L)'
;MAISFQEMRQRGGSLELEPESVQIDGLSEDILIYRFSWNDFEKILNHESGEGVVPSRVHQVVCLLNPPGYEPTLDDIDFMTATYTLPQIKDMYSKALDINGFGHKAQKDAQKN
;
A
#
# COMPACT_ATOMS: atom_id res chain seq x y z
N MET A 1 17.78 -5.46 -6.79
CA MET A 1 18.95 -4.80 -7.42
C MET A 1 18.95 -3.35 -6.90
N ALA A 2 19.99 -2.90 -6.19
CA ALA A 2 19.98 -1.56 -5.59
C ALA A 2 20.32 -0.51 -6.67
N ILE A 3 19.39 0.41 -6.94
CA ILE A 3 19.61 1.55 -7.85
C ILE A 3 20.61 2.49 -7.19
N SER A 4 21.64 2.92 -7.93
CA SER A 4 22.65 3.83 -7.38
C SER A 4 22.09 5.25 -7.27
N PHE A 5 22.48 6.00 -6.22
CA PHE A 5 22.11 7.42 -6.06
C PHE A 5 22.53 8.30 -7.26
N GLN A 6 23.52 7.86 -8.04
CA GLN A 6 23.96 8.54 -9.25
C GLN A 6 22.93 8.40 -10.40
N GLU A 7 22.31 7.23 -10.55
CA GLU A 7 21.25 7.01 -11.55
C GLU A 7 19.98 7.81 -11.20
N MET A 8 19.66 7.95 -9.91
CA MET A 8 18.52 8.76 -9.46
C MET A 8 18.68 10.24 -9.85
N ARG A 9 19.90 10.81 -9.71
CA ARG A 9 20.18 12.20 -10.15
C ARG A 9 20.10 12.38 -11.66
N GLN A 10 20.48 11.36 -12.43
CA GLN A 10 20.49 11.43 -13.90
C GLN A 10 19.09 11.30 -14.52
N ARG A 11 18.17 10.58 -13.87
CA ARG A 11 16.82 10.33 -14.38
C ARG A 11 15.81 11.45 -14.18
N GLY A 12 16.16 12.50 -13.42
CA GLY A 12 15.37 13.74 -13.37
C GLY A 12 13.93 13.64 -12.85
N GLY A 13 13.47 12.49 -12.36
CA GLY A 13 12.13 12.37 -11.78
C GLY A 13 11.61 10.93 -11.72
N SER A 14 10.85 10.65 -10.67
CA SER A 14 10.08 9.43 -10.35
C SER A 14 10.84 8.09 -10.40
N LEU A 15 11.17 7.57 -9.23
CA LEU A 15 11.58 6.18 -9.08
C LEU A 15 10.29 5.34 -8.96
N GLU A 16 9.89 4.69 -10.05
CA GLU A 16 8.77 3.76 -10.03
C GLU A 16 9.16 2.54 -9.19
N LEU A 17 8.49 2.38 -8.05
CA LEU A 17 8.71 1.26 -7.15
C LEU A 17 7.83 0.09 -7.60
N GLU A 18 8.44 -1.04 -7.93
CA GLU A 18 7.70 -2.25 -8.30
C GLU A 18 6.83 -2.74 -7.12
N PRO A 19 5.61 -3.25 -7.39
CA PRO A 19 4.79 -3.85 -6.35
C PRO A 19 5.40 -5.14 -5.82
N GLU A 20 5.05 -5.50 -4.59
CA GLU A 20 5.48 -6.74 -3.94
C GLU A 20 4.31 -7.72 -3.84
N SER A 21 4.58 -8.98 -4.18
CA SER A 21 3.60 -10.07 -4.10
C SER A 21 3.59 -10.66 -2.69
N VAL A 22 2.42 -10.72 -2.06
CA VAL A 22 2.25 -11.26 -0.71
C VAL A 22 1.15 -12.30 -0.65
N GLN A 23 1.44 -13.38 0.07
CA GLN A 23 0.42 -14.37 0.43
C GLN A 23 -0.47 -13.83 1.55
N ILE A 24 -1.79 -13.98 1.46
CA ILE A 24 -2.73 -13.65 2.55
C ILE A 24 -3.39 -14.93 3.04
N ASP A 25 -3.48 -15.11 4.35
CA ASP A 25 -4.05 -16.32 4.92
C ASP A 25 -5.51 -16.51 4.49
N GLY A 26 -5.81 -17.69 3.94
CA GLY A 26 -7.13 -18.03 3.44
C GLY A 26 -7.43 -17.56 2.01
N LEU A 27 -6.46 -16.95 1.31
CA LEU A 27 -6.52 -16.73 -0.14
C LEU A 27 -5.68 -17.77 -0.87
N SER A 28 -6.14 -18.16 -2.06
CA SER A 28 -5.47 -19.15 -2.91
C SER A 28 -4.39 -18.52 -3.80
N GLU A 29 -4.44 -17.21 -3.99
CA GLU A 29 -3.53 -16.44 -4.84
C GLU A 29 -2.86 -15.34 -4.02
N ASP A 30 -1.64 -15.02 -4.42
CA ASP A 30 -0.90 -13.90 -3.85
C ASP A 30 -1.48 -12.57 -4.34
N ILE A 31 -1.51 -11.58 -3.45
CA ILE A 31 -1.96 -10.23 -3.76
C ILE A 31 -0.76 -9.33 -4.03
N LEU A 32 -0.88 -8.46 -5.03
CA LEU A 32 0.10 -7.41 -5.28
C LEU A 32 -0.18 -6.21 -4.39
N ILE A 33 0.82 -5.80 -3.64
CA ILE A 33 0.82 -4.57 -2.85
C ILE A 33 1.75 -3.56 -3.51
N TYR A 34 1.21 -2.39 -3.82
CA TYR A 34 1.99 -1.33 -4.44
C TYR A 34 2.83 -0.59 -3.41
N ARG A 35 4.01 -0.16 -3.87
CA ARG A 35 4.96 0.63 -3.10
C ARG A 35 4.80 2.10 -3.46
N PHE A 36 4.79 2.95 -2.44
CA PHE A 36 4.51 4.36 -2.59
C PHE A 36 5.73 5.19 -2.18
N SER A 37 5.86 6.36 -2.81
CA SER A 37 6.76 7.39 -2.30
C SER A 37 6.26 7.88 -0.93
N TRP A 38 7.14 8.50 -0.14
CA TRP A 38 6.76 9.10 1.14
C TRP A 38 5.55 10.03 1.00
N ASN A 39 5.59 10.92 -0.01
CA ASN A 39 4.54 11.92 -0.23
C ASN A 39 3.21 11.30 -0.62
N ASP A 40 3.22 10.23 -1.42
CA ASP A 40 1.97 9.59 -1.84
C ASP A 40 1.38 8.71 -0.75
N PHE A 41 2.25 8.05 0.04
CA PHE A 41 1.83 7.27 1.18
C PHE A 41 1.22 8.13 2.29
N GLU A 42 1.79 9.31 2.57
CA GLU A 42 1.20 10.26 3.52
C GLU A 42 -0.20 10.71 3.09
N LYS A 43 -0.45 10.91 1.78
CA LYS A 43 -1.80 11.24 1.29
C LYS A 43 -2.80 10.11 1.55
N ILE A 44 -2.38 8.85 1.40
CA ILE A 44 -3.23 7.67 1.65
C ILE A 44 -3.56 7.57 3.15
N LEU A 45 -2.55 7.75 4.02
CA LEU A 45 -2.74 7.64 5.47
C LEU A 45 -3.55 8.80 6.05
N ASN A 46 -3.29 10.02 5.59
CA ASN A 46 -3.92 11.24 6.08
C ASN A 46 -5.19 11.61 5.29
N HIS A 47 -5.73 10.69 4.49
CA HIS A 47 -6.99 10.91 3.80
C HIS A 47 -8.13 11.02 4.83
N GLU A 48 -8.44 12.25 5.23
CA GLU A 48 -9.61 12.59 6.01
C GLU A 48 -10.83 12.49 5.08
N SER A 49 -11.64 11.44 5.27
CA SER A 49 -12.93 11.34 4.58
C SER A 49 -13.82 12.50 5.04
N GLY A 50 -13.92 13.56 4.25
CA GLY A 50 -14.92 14.60 4.43
C GLY A 50 -16.32 13.99 4.41
N GLU A 51 -17.13 14.33 5.42
CA GLU A 51 -18.55 14.00 5.61
C GLU A 51 -19.07 12.76 4.84
N GLY A 52 -18.71 11.58 5.32
CA GLY A 52 -19.24 10.32 4.81
C GLY A 52 -18.39 9.16 5.31
N VAL A 53 -18.93 8.39 6.25
CA VAL A 53 -18.25 7.34 7.03
C VAL A 53 -17.88 6.14 6.14
N VAL A 54 -16.94 6.31 5.23
CA VAL A 54 -16.21 5.17 4.68
C VAL A 54 -15.25 4.71 5.79
N PRO A 55 -15.16 3.41 6.12
CA PRO A 55 -14.13 2.94 7.02
C PRO A 55 -12.78 3.28 6.39
N SER A 56 -12.07 4.29 6.93
CA SER A 56 -10.88 4.85 6.29
C SER A 56 -9.83 3.79 5.96
N ARG A 57 -9.82 2.68 6.70
CA ARG A 57 -8.93 1.53 6.49
C ARG A 57 -9.25 0.72 5.23
N VAL A 58 -10.52 0.52 4.85
CA VAL A 58 -10.83 -0.21 3.62
C VAL A 58 -10.43 0.62 2.41
N HIS A 59 -10.75 1.92 2.43
CA HIS A 59 -10.28 2.86 1.41
C HIS A 59 -8.76 2.84 1.26
N GLN A 60 -8.03 2.91 2.38
CA GLN A 60 -6.57 2.80 2.39
C GLN A 60 -6.09 1.48 1.79
N VAL A 61 -6.70 0.34 2.13
CA VAL A 61 -6.34 -0.94 1.52
C VAL A 61 -6.57 -0.90 0.02
N VAL A 62 -7.71 -0.39 -0.46
CA VAL A 62 -7.97 -0.27 -1.91
C VAL A 62 -6.90 0.58 -2.60
N CYS A 63 -6.49 1.71 -2.02
CA CYS A 63 -5.35 2.49 -2.53
C CYS A 63 -4.08 1.64 -2.63
N LEU A 64 -3.77 0.87 -1.58
CA LEU A 64 -2.51 0.13 -1.46
C LEU A 64 -2.44 -1.11 -2.37
N LEU A 65 -3.58 -1.62 -2.83
CA LEU A 65 -3.68 -2.72 -3.78
C LEU A 65 -3.68 -2.25 -5.24
N ASN A 66 -3.62 -0.94 -5.49
CA ASN A 66 -3.64 -0.35 -6.83
C ASN A 66 -2.43 0.57 -7.06
N PRO A 67 -2.08 0.86 -8.33
CA PRO A 67 -0.97 1.76 -8.66
C PRO A 67 -1.10 3.15 -8.01
N PRO A 68 0.03 3.84 -7.74
CA PRO A 68 0.01 5.21 -7.25
C PRO A 68 -0.85 6.15 -8.10
N GLY A 69 -1.69 6.94 -7.44
CA GLY A 69 -2.64 7.85 -8.09
C GLY A 69 -4.01 7.25 -8.38
N TYR A 70 -4.26 5.98 -8.05
CA TYR A 70 -5.59 5.40 -8.07
C TYR A 70 -6.53 6.10 -7.07
N GLU A 71 -7.71 6.51 -7.53
CA GLU A 71 -8.76 7.11 -6.71
C GLU A 71 -9.86 6.08 -6.47
N PRO A 72 -9.98 5.50 -5.26
CA PRO A 72 -11.02 4.52 -4.96
C PRO A 72 -12.43 5.09 -5.12
N THR A 73 -13.29 4.29 -5.75
CA THR A 73 -14.73 4.55 -5.82
C THR A 73 -15.47 3.85 -4.67
N LEU A 74 -16.74 4.21 -4.47
CA LEU A 74 -17.60 3.48 -3.51
C LEU A 74 -17.81 2.03 -3.94
N ASP A 75 -17.91 1.77 -5.24
CA ASP A 75 -18.06 0.41 -5.78
C ASP A 75 -16.83 -0.47 -5.45
N ASP A 76 -15.62 0.10 -5.43
CA ASP A 76 -14.42 -0.63 -5.03
C ASP A 76 -14.44 -1.03 -3.56
N ILE A 77 -14.96 -0.12 -2.71
CA ILE A 77 -15.09 -0.37 -1.26
C ILE A 77 -16.14 -1.46 -1.01
N ASP A 78 -17.27 -1.37 -1.69
CA ASP A 78 -18.35 -2.36 -1.61
C ASP A 78 -17.87 -3.72 -2.11
N PHE A 79 -17.15 -3.74 -3.25
CA PHE A 79 -16.53 -4.96 -3.77
C PHE A 79 -15.53 -5.56 -2.77
N MET A 80 -14.66 -4.73 -2.19
CA MET A 80 -13.64 -5.19 -1.23
C MET A 80 -14.29 -5.82 0.01
N THR A 81 -15.32 -5.19 0.55
CA THR A 81 -16.01 -5.66 1.77
C THR A 81 -16.95 -6.85 1.51
N ALA A 82 -17.45 -7.00 0.29
CA ALA A 82 -18.24 -8.17 -0.12
C ALA A 82 -17.36 -9.39 -0.44
N THR A 83 -16.15 -9.16 -0.97
CA THR A 83 -15.25 -10.23 -1.44
C THR A 83 -14.38 -10.79 -0.31
N TYR A 84 -13.87 -9.92 0.57
CA TYR A 84 -12.89 -10.31 1.57
C TYR A 84 -13.44 -10.19 2.99
N THR A 85 -13.05 -11.14 3.82
CA THR A 85 -13.40 -11.11 5.25
C THR A 85 -12.60 -10.03 5.98
N LEU A 86 -13.15 -9.52 7.09
CA LEU A 86 -12.46 -8.52 7.91
C LEU A 86 -11.03 -8.93 8.35
N PRO A 87 -10.74 -10.19 8.75
CA PRO A 87 -9.38 -10.62 9.02
C PRO A 87 -8.43 -10.50 7.82
N GLN A 88 -8.88 -10.85 6.62
CA GLN A 88 -8.09 -10.74 5.39
C GLN A 88 -7.78 -9.28 5.06
N ILE A 89 -8.76 -8.39 5.14
CA ILE A 89 -8.57 -6.94 4.93
C ILE A 89 -7.55 -6.38 5.93
N LYS A 90 -7.59 -6.81 7.19
CA LYS A 90 -6.61 -6.40 8.21
C LYS A 90 -5.20 -6.91 7.90
N ASP A 91 -5.07 -8.16 7.44
CA ASP A 91 -3.78 -8.74 7.07
C ASP A 91 -3.18 -8.00 5.86
N MET A 92 -3.97 -7.76 4.81
CA MET A 92 -3.56 -6.95 3.65
C MET A 92 -3.06 -5.57 4.07
N TYR A 93 -3.81 -4.88 4.94
CA TYR A 93 -3.40 -3.58 5.47
C TYR A 93 -2.07 -3.66 6.22
N SER A 94 -1.92 -4.65 7.12
CA SER A 94 -0.69 -4.81 7.90
C SER A 94 0.53 -5.06 7.02
N LYS A 95 0.40 -5.95 6.02
CA LYS A 95 1.49 -6.23 5.08
C LYS A 95 1.82 -5.01 4.22
N ALA A 96 0.82 -4.25 3.83
CA ALA A 96 1.03 -3.01 3.07
C ALA A 96 1.78 -1.95 3.88
N LEU A 97 1.50 -1.83 5.17
CA LEU A 97 2.28 -0.98 6.07
C LEU A 97 3.73 -1.46 6.21
N ASP A 98 3.97 -2.76 6.37
CA ASP A 98 5.33 -3.32 6.46
C ASP A 98 6.14 -3.03 5.18
N ILE A 99 5.58 -3.31 4.00
CA ILE A 99 6.24 -3.11 2.68
C ILE A 99 6.59 -1.65 2.44
N ASN A 100 5.72 -0.73 2.88
CA ASN A 100 5.92 0.71 2.72
C ASN A 100 6.73 1.34 3.87
N GLY A 101 7.29 0.54 4.79
CA GLY A 101 8.22 1.02 5.82
C GLY A 101 7.56 1.64 7.05
N PHE A 102 6.27 1.38 7.29
CA PHE A 102 5.51 1.87 8.45
C PHE A 102 5.15 0.77 9.46
N GLY A 103 5.37 -0.50 9.10
CA GLY A 103 5.10 -1.62 10.00
C GLY A 103 6.26 -1.94 10.97
N HIS A 104 6.03 -2.86 11.90
CA HIS A 104 6.96 -3.18 13.00
C HIS A 104 8.35 -3.65 12.53
N LYS A 105 8.47 -4.13 11.28
CA LYS A 105 9.75 -4.58 10.70
C LYS A 105 10.57 -3.47 10.07
N ALA A 106 9.98 -2.30 9.78
CA ALA A 106 10.67 -1.20 9.11
C ALA A 106 11.92 -0.71 9.87
N GLN A 107 11.87 -0.71 11.20
CA GLN A 107 13.01 -0.37 12.05
C GLN A 107 14.16 -1.40 11.98
N LYS A 108 13.87 -2.67 11.70
CA LYS A 108 14.89 -3.73 11.62
C LYS A 108 15.60 -3.75 10.27
N ASP A 109 14.91 -3.39 9.19
CA ASP A 109 15.49 -3.35 7.85
C ASP A 109 16.30 -2.07 7.60
N ALA A 110 15.94 -0.95 8.25
CA ALA A 110 16.74 0.28 8.26
C ALA A 110 18.11 0.12 8.97
N GLN A 111 18.27 -0.88 9.85
CA GLN A 111 19.53 -1.15 10.57
C GLN A 111 20.48 -2.11 9.84
N LYS A 112 20.04 -2.72 8.72
CA LYS A 112 20.83 -3.69 7.96
C LYS A 112 21.46 -3.14 6.68
N ASN A 113 21.09 -1.92 6.28
CA ASN A 113 21.70 -1.17 5.18
C ASN A 113 22.56 -0.02 5.72
#